data_AF-A0A534ADJ4-F1
#
_entry.id   AF-A0A534ADJ4-F1
#
_cell.length_a   1.000
_cell.length_b   1.000
_cell.length_c   1.000
_cell.angle_alpha   90.00
_cell.angle_beta   90.00
_cell.angle_gamma   90.00
#
_symmetry.space_group_name_H-M   'P 1'
#
loop_
_entity.id
_entity.type
_entity.pdbx_description
1 polymer ?
#
loop_
_entity_poly.entity_id
_entity_poly.type
_entity_poly.pdbx_seq_one_letter_code
_entity_poly.pdbx_strand_id
1 'polypeptide(L)'
;ADVVQLDEPYMQARPEEARAFGLRAINRALEGVSGVTAVHICFGYAAIIHVRPSGYSFLPELAQCRCAQVSIETAQSSLDC
;
A
#
# COMPACT_ATOMS: atom_id res chain seq x y z
N ALA A 1 -12.09 -17.23 -3.74
CA ALA A 1 -10.79 -16.75 -3.25
C ALA A 1 -10.95 -16.45 -1.77
N ASP A 2 -10.02 -16.89 -0.94
CA ASP A 2 -10.09 -16.69 0.52
C ASP A 2 -9.63 -15.28 0.91
N VAL A 3 -8.76 -14.68 0.09
CA VAL A 3 -8.26 -13.31 0.23
C VAL A 3 -8.27 -12.62 -1.13
N VAL A 4 -8.69 -11.35 -1.16
CA VAL A 4 -8.51 -10.45 -2.31
C VAL A 4 -7.48 -9.40 -1.94
N GLN A 5 -6.39 -9.31 -2.70
CA GLN A 5 -5.34 -8.31 -2.48
C GLN A 5 -5.35 -7.25 -3.60
N LEU A 6 -5.23 -5.98 -3.23
CA LEU A 6 -4.93 -4.88 -4.14
C LEU A 6 -3.46 -4.47 -3.98
N ASP A 7 -2.71 -4.49 -5.08
CA ASP A 7 -1.28 -4.14 -5.10
C ASP A 7 -1.09 -2.70 -5.56
N GLU A 8 -0.64 -1.83 -4.67
CA GLU A 8 -0.58 -0.39 -4.89
C GLU A 8 0.82 0.20 -4.61
N PRO A 9 1.89 -0.29 -5.26
CA PRO A 9 3.26 0.20 -5.04
C PRO A 9 3.41 1.69 -5.36
N TYR A 10 2.59 2.23 -6.28
CA TYR A 10 2.63 3.64 -6.64
C TYR A 10 2.17 4.58 -5.54
N MET A 11 1.38 4.11 -4.58
CA MET A 11 1.01 4.93 -3.44
C MET A 11 2.21 5.27 -2.56
N GLN A 12 3.16 4.34 -2.44
CA GLN A 12 4.43 4.61 -1.78
C GLN A 12 5.42 5.37 -2.70
N ALA A 13 5.43 5.09 -4.01
CA ALA A 13 6.33 5.77 -4.94
C ALA A 13 5.95 7.24 -5.20
N ARG A 14 4.67 7.59 -5.05
CA ARG A 14 4.09 8.92 -5.31
C ARG A 14 3.06 9.30 -4.23
N PRO A 15 3.49 9.47 -2.97
CA PRO A 15 2.57 9.63 -1.84
C PRO A 15 1.73 10.90 -1.91
N GLU A 16 2.29 12.03 -2.38
CA GLU A 16 1.53 13.29 -2.49
C GLU A 16 0.37 13.19 -3.49
N GLU A 17 0.62 12.60 -4.66
CA GLU A 17 -0.40 12.36 -5.68
C GLU A 17 -1.42 11.34 -5.19
N ALA A 18 -0.96 10.27 -4.52
CA ALA A 18 -1.82 9.26 -3.92
C ALA A 18 -2.71 9.82 -2.79
N ARG A 19 -2.28 10.83 -2.03
CA ARG A 19 -3.14 11.49 -1.02
C ARG A 19 -4.34 12.19 -1.64
N ALA A 20 -4.21 12.67 -2.88
CA ALA A 20 -5.30 13.35 -3.54
C ALA A 20 -6.51 12.43 -3.78
N PHE A 21 -6.31 11.13 -4.05
CA PHE A 21 -7.41 10.20 -4.35
C PHE A 21 -7.18 8.72 -4.03
N GLY A 22 -5.95 8.25 -3.84
CA GLY A 22 -5.58 6.84 -3.70
C GLY A 22 -6.34 6.11 -2.60
N LEU A 23 -6.38 6.68 -1.38
CA LEU A 23 -7.16 6.07 -0.29
C LEU A 23 -8.66 5.99 -0.62
N ARG A 24 -9.23 7.04 -1.24
CA ARG A 24 -10.64 7.03 -1.66
C ARG A 24 -10.89 5.98 -2.74
N ALA A 25 -9.95 5.80 -3.67
CA ALA A 25 -10.04 4.80 -4.72
C ALA A 25 -10.03 3.39 -4.14
N ILE A 26 -9.11 3.07 -3.22
CA ILE A 26 -9.09 1.77 -2.53
C ILE A 26 -10.41 1.52 -1.78
N ASN A 27 -10.84 2.49 -0.98
CA ASN A 27 -12.06 2.32 -0.18
C ASN A 27 -13.32 2.15 -1.03
N ARG A 28 -13.33 2.73 -2.23
CA ARG A 28 -14.39 2.54 -3.22
C ARG A 28 -14.31 1.17 -3.90
N ALA A 29 -13.11 0.67 -4.18
CA ALA A 29 -12.89 -0.64 -4.76
C ALA A 29 -13.24 -1.78 -3.80
N LEU A 30 -13.00 -1.59 -2.50
CA LEU A 30 -13.34 -2.55 -1.45
C LEU A 30 -14.81 -2.45 -0.97
N GLU A 31 -15.58 -1.51 -1.50
CA GLU A 31 -16.97 -1.32 -1.07
C GLU A 31 -17.86 -2.50 -1.44
N GLY A 32 -18.53 -3.08 -0.45
CA GLY A 32 -19.46 -4.20 -0.64
C GLY A 32 -18.77 -5.56 -0.83
N VAL A 33 -17.44 -5.61 -0.85
CA VAL A 33 -16.69 -6.86 -0.88
C VAL A 33 -16.86 -7.60 0.45
N SER A 34 -17.30 -8.85 0.38
CA SER A 34 -17.34 -9.77 1.52
C SER A 34 -16.14 -10.72 1.48
N GLY A 35 -15.57 -11.02 2.64
CA GLY A 35 -14.35 -11.83 2.76
C GLY A 35 -13.13 -11.02 3.20
N VAL A 36 -11.97 -11.68 3.30
CA VAL A 36 -10.72 -11.04 3.73
C VAL A 36 -10.14 -10.23 2.58
N THR A 37 -9.79 -8.98 2.86
CA THR A 37 -9.19 -8.07 1.89
C THR A 37 -7.83 -7.60 2.39
N ALA A 38 -6.89 -7.46 1.47
CA ALA A 38 -5.55 -6.98 1.75
C ALA A 38 -5.18 -5.84 0.80
N VAL A 39 -4.36 -4.92 1.29
CA VAL A 39 -3.68 -3.93 0.44
C VAL A 39 -2.17 -4.14 0.59
N HIS A 40 -1.48 -4.32 -0.53
CA HIS A 40 -0.04 -4.41 -0.55
C HIS A 40 0.58 -3.09 -0.97
N ILE A 41 1.53 -2.61 -0.18
CA ILE A 41 2.41 -1.50 -0.55
C ILE A 41 3.86 -1.96 -0.40
N CYS A 42 4.70 -1.56 -1.35
CA CYS A 42 6.13 -1.85 -1.35
C CYS A 42 6.91 -0.70 -1.98
N PHE A 43 8.24 -0.81 -1.99
CA PHE A 43 9.10 0.16 -2.66
C PHE A 43 9.20 -0.07 -4.17
N GLY A 44 8.29 -0.87 -4.75
CA GLY A 44 8.24 -1.16 -6.17
C GLY A 44 9.34 -2.11 -6.64
N TYR A 45 9.31 -2.46 -7.93
CA TYR A 45 10.25 -3.43 -8.49
C TYR A 45 11.68 -2.86 -8.52
N ALA A 46 12.64 -3.61 -7.99
CA ALA A 46 14.04 -3.17 -7.83
C ALA A 46 14.71 -2.74 -9.16
N ALA A 47 14.23 -3.23 -10.30
CA ALA A 47 14.75 -2.81 -11.61
C ALA A 47 14.32 -1.39 -12.01
N ILE A 48 13.31 -0.81 -11.37
CA ILE A 48 12.74 0.50 -11.71
C ILE A 48 13.04 1.53 -10.61
N ILE A 49 13.17 1.10 -9.36
CA ILE A 49 13.34 1.99 -8.21
C ILE A 49 14.80 1.97 -7.76
N HIS A 50 15.53 3.05 -8.03
CA HIS A 50 16.96 3.17 -7.72
C HIS A 50 17.24 3.79 -6.34
N VAL A 51 16.23 4.39 -5.70
CA VAL A 51 16.34 4.99 -4.37
C VAL A 51 15.20 4.46 -3.51
N ARG A 52 15.55 3.74 -2.44
CA ARG A 52 14.60 3.27 -1.43
C ARG A 52 14.56 4.30 -0.29
N PRO A 53 13.39 4.86 0.04
CA PRO A 53 13.25 5.72 1.22
C PRO A 53 13.43 4.89 2.50
N SER A 54 13.75 5.54 3.61
CA SER A 54 13.97 4.88 4.92
C SER A 54 12.68 4.36 5.59
N GLY A 55 11.52 4.65 5.00
CA GLY A 55 10.21 4.34 5.58
C GLY A 55 9.07 4.44 4.56
N TYR A 56 7.89 3.99 4.98
CA TYR A 56 6.67 4.13 4.20
C TYR A 56 5.97 5.47 4.49
N SER A 57 5.99 6.36 3.52
CA SER A 57 5.37 7.68 3.61
C SER A 57 3.85 7.64 3.46
N PHE A 58 3.31 6.59 2.84
CA PHE A 58 1.86 6.42 2.63
C PHE A 58 1.22 5.37 3.55
N LEU A 59 2.00 4.65 4.35
CA LEU A 59 1.46 3.64 5.27
C LEU A 59 0.50 4.24 6.32
N PRO A 60 0.75 5.43 6.91
CA PRO A 60 -0.17 6.04 7.87
C PRO A 60 -1.60 6.25 7.33
N GLU A 61 -1.73 6.56 6.04
CA GLU A 61 -2.99 6.81 5.36
C GLU A 61 -3.85 5.55 5.29
N LEU A 62 -3.22 4.36 5.23
CA LEU A 62 -3.92 3.08 5.24
C LEU A 62 -4.59 2.76 6.59
N ALA A 63 -4.33 3.53 7.64
CA ALA A 63 -5.11 3.43 8.88
C ALA A 63 -6.61 3.75 8.67
N GLN A 64 -6.94 4.46 7.60
CA GLN A 64 -8.32 4.75 7.18
C GLN A 64 -8.81 3.84 6.04
N CYS A 65 -8.03 2.80 5.71
CA CYS A 65 -8.40 1.83 4.68
C CYS A 65 -9.43 0.83 5.21
N ARG A 66 -10.36 0.41 4.34
CA ARG A 66 -11.37 -0.62 4.64
C ARG A 66 -10.83 -2.05 4.56
N CYS A 67 -9.56 -2.23 4.19
CA CYS A 67 -8.96 -3.56 4.10
C CYS A 67 -8.80 -4.20 5.48
N ALA A 68 -8.78 -5.53 5.53
CA ALA A 68 -8.55 -6.27 6.76
C ALA A 68 -7.06 -6.43 7.08
N GLN A 69 -6.19 -6.35 6.08
CA GLN A 69 -4.76 -6.62 6.19
C GLN A 69 -3.95 -5.64 5.35
N VAL A 70 -2.79 -5.23 5.85
CA VAL A 70 -1.79 -4.47 5.09
C VAL A 70 -0.56 -5.34 4.93
N SER A 71 -0.15 -5.58 3.68
CA SER A 71 1.05 -6.32 3.31
C SER A 71 2.17 -5.33 2.98
N ILE A 72 3.29 -5.40 3.70
CA ILE A 72 4.44 -4.49 3.54
C ILE A 72 5.73 -5.26 3.22
N GLU A 73 6.64 -4.64 2.47
CA GLU A 73 8.00 -5.14 2.27
C GLU A 73 8.94 -4.60 3.36
N THR A 74 9.51 -5.51 4.16
CA THR A 74 10.50 -5.18 5.21
C THR A 74 11.87 -5.84 4.99
N ALA A 75 11.92 -6.97 4.28
CA ALA A 75 13.17 -7.66 3.99
C ALA A 75 14.09 -6.76 3.14
N GLN A 76 15.34 -6.60 3.58
CA GLN A 76 16.39 -5.80 2.91
C GLN A 76 16.14 -4.28 2.84
N SER A 77 15.15 -3.74 3.56
CA SER A 77 14.79 -2.31 3.45
C SER A 77 15.37 -1.43 4.56
N SER A 78 16.08 -2.00 5.56
CA SER A 78 16.70 -1.27 6.69
C SER A 78 15.81 -0.15 7.25
N LEU A 79 14.52 -0.45 7.42
CA LEU A 79 13.52 0.54 7.81
C LEU A 79 13.74 0.96 9.26
N ASP A 80 13.65 2.26 9.53
CA ASP A 80 13.68 2.77 10.90
C ASP A 80 12.43 2.28 11.64
N CYS A 81 12.64 1.50 12.70
CA CYS A 81 11.60 0.96 13.57
C CYS A 81 11.38 1.84 14.80
#